data_AF-A0A3M1X6J2-F1
#
_entry.id   AF-A0A3M1X6J2-F1
#
_cell.length_a   1.000
_cell.length_b   1.000
_cell.length_c   1.000
_cell.angle_alpha   90.00
_cell.angle_beta   90.00
_cell.angle_gamma   90.00
#
_symmetry.space_group_name_H-M   'P 1'
#
loop_
_entity.id
_entity.type
_entity.pdbx_description
1 polymer ?
#
loop_
_entity_poly.entity_id
_entity_poly.type
_entity_poly.pdbx_seq_one_letter_code
_entity_poly.pdbx_strand_id
1 'polypeptide(L)' 'MLSLQEAKRRRESLREKGKKVVFTNGCFDVLHAGHAHYLLEARRMGDFLIVGLNSDSSVKKIKGPLRPIVP' A
#
# COMPACT_ATOMS: atom_id res chain seq x y z
N MET A 1 5.89 7.46 6.41
CA MET A 1 5.70 6.96 5.02
C MET A 1 6.97 7.19 4.22
N LEU A 2 7.27 6.33 3.26
CA LEU A 2 8.36 6.59 2.30
C LEU A 2 7.84 7.52 1.20
N SER A 3 8.69 8.45 0.74
CA SER A 3 8.43 9.16 -0.51
C SER A 3 8.47 8.20 -1.70
N LEU A 4 7.86 8.59 -2.82
CA LEU A 4 7.91 7.81 -4.06
C LEU A 4 9.36 7.56 -4.51
N GLN A 5 10.25 8.53 -4.32
CA GLN A 5 11.67 8.38 -4.69
C GLN A 5 12.37 7.36 -3.81
N GLU A 6 12.13 7.36 -2.50
CA GLU A 6 12.67 6.34 -1.59
C GLU A 6 12.12 4.96 -1.87
N ALA A 7 10.82 4.85 -2.15
CA ALA A 7 10.18 3.59 -2.52
C ALA A 7 10.78 3.01 -3.80
N LYS A 8 11.01 3.85 -4.82
CA LYS A 8 11.70 3.47 -6.06
C LYS A 8 13.13 2.99 -5.77
N ARG A 9 13.93 3.76 -5.02
CA ARG A 9 15.29 3.37 -4.64
C ARG A 9 15.34 2.03 -3.92
N ARG A 10 14.42 1.79 -2.97
CA ARG A 10 14.33 0.50 -2.27
C ARG A 10 13.95 -0.64 -3.22
N ARG A 11 12.98 -0.43 -4.11
CA ARG A 11 12.57 -1.43 -5.11
C ARG A 11 13.73 -1.80 -6.03
N GLU A 12 14.55 -0.83 -6.45
CA GLU A 12 15.75 -1.10 -7.25
C GLU A 12 16.77 -1.96 -6.50
N SER A 13 17.13 -1.57 -5.28
CA SER A 13 18.06 -2.35 -4.45
C SER A 13 17.57 -3.77 -4.18
N LEU A 14 16.26 -3.96 -4.00
CA LEU A 14 15.66 -5.28 -3.83
C LEU A 14 15.70 -6.11 -5.13
N ARG A 15 15.44 -5.47 -6.27
CA ARG A 15 15.53 -6.11 -7.59
C ARG A 15 16.96 -6.58 -7.89
N GLU A 16 17.97 -5.76 -7.58
CA GLU A 16 19.40 -6.12 -7.73
C GLU A 16 19.77 -7.35 -6.86
N LYS A 17 19.10 -7.54 -5.72
CA LYS A 17 19.26 -8.71 -4.85
C LYS A 17 18.41 -9.91 -5.27
N GLY A 18 17.77 -9.86 -6.45
CA GLY A 18 16.89 -10.92 -6.96
C GLY A 18 15.60 -11.11 -6.15
N LYS A 19 15.19 -10.12 -5.34
CA LYS A 19 14.01 -10.20 -4.48
C LYS A 19 12.73 -9.87 -5.24
N LYS A 20 11.66 -10.65 -5.01
CA LYS A 20 10.34 -10.40 -5.57
C LYS A 20 9.60 -9.36 -4.73
N VAL A 21 9.28 -8.23 -5.34
CA VAL A 21 8.51 -7.15 -4.70
C VAL A 21 7.06 -7.24 -5.15
N VAL A 22 6.16 -7.35 -4.19
CA VAL A 22 4.71 -7.28 -4.38
C VAL A 22 4.25 -5.85 -4.10
N PHE A 23 3.32 -5.35 -4.90
CA PHE A 23 2.73 -4.04 -4.72
C PHE A 23 1.22 -4.15 -4.61
N THR A 24 0.64 -3.38 -3.69
CA THR A 24 -0.80 -3.16 -3.63
C THR A 24 -1.10 -1.74 -3.18
N ASN A 25 -2.34 -1.28 -3.35
CA ASN A 25 -2.79 0.01 -2.84
C ASN A 25 -4.18 -0.09 -2.22
N GLY A 26 -4.51 0.88 -1.38
CA GLY A 26 -5.83 1.01 -0.80
C GLY A 26 -5.94 2.22 0.11
N CYS A 27 -7.19 2.59 0.38
CA CYS A 27 -7.53 3.66 1.30
C CYS A 27 -7.39 3.21 2.77
N PHE A 28 -7.69 1.94 3.07
CA PHE A 28 -7.58 1.33 4.40
C PHE A 28 -8.16 2.14 5.59
N ASP A 29 -9.16 2.97 5.31
CA ASP A 29 -9.85 3.88 6.24
C ASP A 29 -10.21 3.21 7.57
N VAL A 30 -11.14 2.26 7.54
CA VAL A 30 -11.43 1.40 8.69
C VAL A 30 -10.79 0.03 8.45
N LEU A 31 -9.70 -0.22 9.16
CA LEU A 31 -9.06 -1.53 9.14
C LEU A 31 -9.97 -2.58 9.78
N HIS A 32 -10.06 -3.73 9.11
CA HIS A 32 -10.82 -4.89 9.57
C HIS A 32 -10.14 -6.18 9.11
N ALA A 33 -10.63 -7.31 9.60
CA ALA A 33 -10.03 -8.63 9.33
C ALA A 33 -9.81 -8.92 7.84
N GLY A 34 -10.75 -8.51 6.98
CA GLY A 34 -10.60 -8.61 5.52
C GLY A 34 -9.34 -7.90 4.97
N HIS A 35 -9.02 -6.68 5.43
CA HIS A 35 -7.80 -5.98 5.02
C HIS A 35 -6.54 -6.68 5.54
N ALA A 36 -6.56 -7.17 6.79
CA ALA A 36 -5.44 -7.89 7.37
C ALA A 36 -5.16 -9.18 6.59
N HIS A 37 -6.21 -9.97 6.30
CA HIS A 37 -6.11 -11.18 5.49
C HIS A 37 -5.59 -10.87 4.08
N TYR A 38 -6.15 -9.85 3.43
CA TYR A 38 -5.70 -9.40 2.11
C TYR A 38 -4.21 -9.03 2.08
N LEU A 39 -3.76 -8.21 3.03
CA LEU A 39 -2.36 -7.79 3.12
C LEU A 39 -1.43 -8.96 3.46
N LEU A 40 -1.90 -9.92 4.28
CA LEU A 40 -1.16 -11.12 4.59
C LEU A 40 -0.96 -11.98 3.33
N GLU A 41 -2.02 -12.22 2.55
CA GLU A 41 -1.93 -12.97 1.30
C GLU A 41 -1.02 -12.26 0.29
N ALA A 42 -1.14 -10.94 0.15
CA ALA A 42 -0.23 -10.15 -0.69
C ALA A 42 1.22 -10.27 -0.23
N ARG A 43 1.49 -10.26 1.09
CA ARG A 43 2.83 -10.43 1.66
C ARG A 43 3.40 -11.81 1.34
N ARG A 44 2.59 -12.87 1.28
CA ARG A 44 3.04 -14.25 0.97
C ARG A 44 3.48 -14.43 -0.48
N MET A 45 3.06 -13.55 -1.39
CA MET A 45 3.34 -13.68 -2.84
C MET A 45 4.77 -13.25 -3.24
N GLY A 46 5.59 -12.75 -2.32
CA GLY A 46 6.97 -12.34 -2.59
C GLY A 46 7.79 -12.10 -1.33
N ASP A 47 8.97 -11.52 -1.51
CA ASP A 47 9.91 -11.24 -0.42
C ASP A 47 9.57 -9.94 0.32
N PHE A 48 9.03 -8.95 -0.40
CA PHE A 48 8.70 -7.62 0.12
C PHE A 48 7.33 -7.17 -0.37
N LEU A 49 6.55 -6.53 0.49
CA LEU A 49 5.27 -5.90 0.16
C LEU A 49 5.39 -4.37 0.28
N ILE A 50 5.06 -3.66 -0.78
CA ILE A 50 4.88 -2.21 -0.78
C ILE A 50 3.38 -1.91 -0.83
N VAL A 51 2.88 -1.16 0.14
CA VAL A 51 1.47 -0.73 0.21
C VAL A 51 1.39 0.76 -0.07
N GLY A 52 0.71 1.14 -1.15
CA GLY A 52 0.34 2.52 -1.45
C GLY A 52 -0.90 2.94 -0.69
N LEU A 53 -0.81 4.02 0.10
CA LEU A 53 -1.95 4.59 0.80
C LEU A 53 -2.51 5.76 -0.02
N ASN A 54 -3.81 5.73 -0.30
CA ASN A 54 -4.47 6.84 -0.99
C ASN A 54 -4.51 8.08 -0.09
N SER A 55 -4.28 9.26 -0.66
CA SER A 55 -4.48 10.52 0.06
C SER A 55 -5.96 10.77 0.32
N ASP A 56 -6.28 11.51 1.39
CA ASP A 56 -7.65 11.95 1.68
C ASP A 56 -8.31 12.62 0.49
N SER A 57 -7.57 13.45 -0.24
CA SER A 57 -8.06 14.12 -1.45
C SER A 57 -8.47 13.13 -2.54
N SER A 58 -7.75 12.03 -2.72
CA SER A 58 -8.11 10.96 -3.65
C SER A 58 -9.31 10.17 -3.14
N VAL A 59 -9.37 9.89 -1.84
CA VAL A 59 -10.46 9.14 -1.22
C VAL A 59 -11.77 9.93 -1.29
N LYS A 60 -11.74 11.24 -1.00
CA LYS A 60 -12.89 12.15 -1.13
C LYS A 60 -13.48 12.16 -2.53
N LYS A 61 -12.62 12.20 -3.55
CA LYS A 61 -13.05 12.17 -4.96
C LYS A 61 -13.77 10.88 -5.34
N ILE A 62 -13.38 9.75 -4.75
CA ILE A 62 -13.91 8.42 -5.10
C ILE A 62 -15.11 8.04 -4.23
N LYS A 63 -15.05 8.29 -2.92
CA LYS A 63 -16.03 7.82 -1.92
C LYS A 63 -16.92 8.92 -1.37
N GLY A 64 -16.74 10.16 -1.82
CA GLY A 64 -17.51 11.33 -1.39
C GLY A 64 -16.84 12.13 -0.27
N PRO A 65 -17.35 13.35 0.01
CA PRO A 65 -16.69 14.33 0.87
C PRO A 65 -16.58 13.92 2.35
N LEU A 66 -17.40 12.97 2.81
CA LEU A 66 -17.42 12.46 4.19
C LEU A 66 -16.44 11.30 4.44
N ARG A 67 -15.55 11.01 3.48
CA ARG A 67 -14.50 9.97 3.60
C ARG A 67 -13.12 10.60 3.36
N PRO A 68 -12.02 10.07 3.94
CA PRO A 68 -11.99 8.95 4.88
C PRO A 68 -12.56 9.34 6.26
N ILE A 69 -12.96 8.35 7.06
CA ILE A 69 -13.32 8.51 8.48
C ILE A 69 -12.06 8.74 9.30
N VAL A 70 -11.00 8.00 8.98
CA VAL A 70 -9.69 8.04 9.61
C VAL A 70 -8.69 8.63 8.61
N PRO A 71 -8.27 9.90 8.80
CA PRO A 71 -7.23 10.54 7.98
C PRO A 71 -5.82 10.04 8.31
#